data_AF-A0A507FS77-F1
#
_entry.id   AF-A0A507FS77-F1
#
_cell.length_a   1.000
_cell.length_b   1.000
_cell.length_c   1.000
_cell.angle_alpha   90.00
_cell.angle_beta   90.00
_cell.angle_gamma   90.00
#
_symmetry.space_group_name_H-M   'P 1'
#
loop_
_entity.id
_entity.type
_entity.pdbx_description
1 polymer ?
#
loop_
_entity_poly.entity_id
_entity_poly.type
_entity_poly.pdbx_seq_one_letter_code
_entity_poly.pdbx_strand_id
1 'polypeptide(L)'
;MSFFSFAGDSALSERDAVALPVRAAAETALGVTSASQSVGTQTHGAALTQSDSSTADLFAWYTGPDPVSLVLESYTLALVTAPLLIVETLQEVQFHAADPVAATSELDAYDVVSKEKPVVTLVPSLGSDVWRNIRTLSNSPNLGTLGLVKGHFTTFILQTLSHATQPFVEESLNDAFDVFDDTHPVTNLLSHVLISTLLSPLELIRTRLIAQSASERRYYGPFHAAAAIAATEGPHQFGALYSPQHVYATVICKAVSSLLQSLSRSIIKYDLGLSSEYNPILYTSAVLVFLAGEVFVSTPLELARKRLQVQTLKPARKRKAGDAIIPFAGCVAMNNVRRYESMFDVIQRVIVEEAVVAGGGPIEAAGGSDKSKTATSSVGGYDDEMDAYLSAGSLSASKKNADWQDLYSPSGSKRNLNAGNPKNQSVLTKYWGGLRSLYRGYWTRYSIRVVEFAFEGLRDAGDNAWDI
;
A
#
# COMPACT_ATOMS: atom_id res chain seq x y z
N MET A 1 22.49 -10.01 -28.32
CA MET A 1 22.42 -9.24 -27.07
C MET A 1 21.83 -10.15 -26.00
N SER A 2 22.68 -10.81 -25.24
CA SER A 2 22.33 -11.81 -24.21
C SER A 2 22.37 -11.15 -22.83
N PHE A 3 21.22 -10.70 -22.34
CA PHE A 3 21.05 -10.26 -20.96
C PHE A 3 20.60 -11.45 -20.13
N PHE A 4 21.56 -12.17 -19.54
CA PHE A 4 21.48 -12.94 -18.29
C PHE A 4 22.80 -13.72 -18.16
N SER A 5 23.85 -13.03 -17.71
CA SER A 5 25.06 -13.70 -17.21
C SER A 5 25.13 -13.42 -15.72
N PHE A 6 24.67 -14.38 -14.93
CA PHE A 6 24.93 -14.42 -13.49
C PHE A 6 26.37 -14.89 -13.31
N ALA A 7 27.19 -14.04 -12.68
CA ALA A 7 28.51 -14.42 -12.21
C ALA A 7 28.37 -15.57 -11.21
N GLY A 8 28.86 -16.74 -11.62
CA GLY A 8 29.06 -17.88 -10.74
C GLY A 8 30.44 -17.81 -10.11
N ASP A 9 30.48 -17.56 -8.81
CA ASP A 9 31.59 -17.98 -7.96
C ASP A 9 31.03 -19.03 -7.00
N SER A 10 31.24 -20.30 -7.35
CA SER A 10 30.90 -21.45 -6.53
C SER A 10 32.19 -22.03 -5.95
N ALA A 11 32.46 -21.71 -4.69
CA ALA A 11 33.29 -22.53 -3.83
C ALA A 11 32.48 -23.77 -3.42
N LEU A 12 32.97 -24.93 -3.85
CA LEU A 12 32.44 -26.25 -3.59
C LEU A 12 32.44 -26.58 -2.08
N SER A 13 31.29 -26.96 -1.53
CA SER A 13 31.23 -27.86 -0.38
C SER A 13 30.16 -28.92 -0.64
N GLU A 14 30.68 -30.06 -1.04
CA GLU A 14 30.11 -31.40 -1.11
C GLU A 14 29.27 -31.75 0.13
N ARG A 15 28.06 -32.29 -0.06
CA ARG A 15 27.34 -33.13 0.91
C ARG A 15 26.18 -33.90 0.27
N ASP A 16 26.47 -35.18 0.05
CA ASP A 16 25.65 -36.38 0.23
C ASP A 16 24.17 -36.37 -0.16
N ALA A 17 23.91 -37.10 -1.25
CA ALA A 17 22.63 -37.57 -1.70
C ALA A 17 22.06 -38.64 -0.74
N VAL A 18 20.80 -38.46 -0.33
CA VAL A 18 19.98 -39.49 0.29
C VAL A 18 18.87 -39.86 -0.69
N ALA A 19 19.02 -41.02 -1.33
CA ALA A 19 18.01 -41.66 -2.15
C ALA A 19 16.95 -42.33 -1.25
N LEU A 20 15.67 -42.21 -1.63
CA LEU A 20 14.59 -43.06 -1.11
C LEU A 20 13.65 -43.51 -2.25
N PRO A 21 13.01 -44.68 -2.09
CA PRO A 21 12.64 -45.55 -3.22
C PRO A 21 11.22 -45.33 -3.74
N VAL A 22 11.10 -45.53 -5.06
CA VAL A 22 9.84 -45.70 -5.80
C VAL A 22 9.17 -47.01 -5.37
N ARG A 23 7.93 -46.93 -4.91
CA ARG A 23 7.08 -48.09 -4.60
C ARG A 23 6.00 -48.20 -5.65
N ALA A 24 6.11 -49.25 -6.47
CA ALA A 24 5.08 -49.71 -7.38
C ALA A 24 3.91 -50.32 -6.60
N ALA A 25 2.69 -50.04 -7.04
CA ALA A 25 1.51 -50.83 -6.71
C ALA A 25 0.65 -50.96 -7.96
N ALA A 26 0.55 -52.20 -8.42
CA ALA A 26 -0.34 -52.67 -9.46
C ALA A 26 -1.73 -52.89 -8.86
N GLU A 27 -2.79 -52.54 -9.59
CA GLU A 27 -4.11 -53.12 -9.36
C GLU A 27 -4.90 -53.18 -10.68
N THR A 28 -4.90 -54.41 -11.21
CA THR A 28 -6.03 -55.21 -11.69
C THR A 28 -7.12 -54.56 -12.56
N ALA A 29 -7.09 -54.96 -13.83
CA ALA A 29 -8.14 -54.79 -14.82
C ALA A 29 -9.22 -55.87 -14.72
N LEU A 30 -10.48 -55.50 -15.00
CA LEU A 30 -11.54 -56.37 -15.54
C LEU A 30 -12.77 -55.51 -15.96
N GLY A 31 -13.27 -55.69 -17.20
CA GLY A 31 -14.73 -55.77 -17.41
C GLY A 31 -15.48 -54.75 -18.31
N VAL A 32 -15.33 -54.85 -19.64
CA VAL A 32 -16.39 -54.94 -20.71
C VAL A 32 -17.56 -53.93 -20.78
N THR A 33 -17.70 -53.25 -21.95
CA THR A 33 -18.87 -53.11 -22.91
C THR A 33 -18.80 -51.73 -23.62
N SER A 34 -18.41 -51.60 -24.91
CA SER A 34 -19.04 -51.92 -26.21
C SER A 34 -19.86 -50.78 -26.86
N ALA A 35 -19.54 -50.51 -28.14
CA ALA A 35 -20.27 -49.73 -29.17
C ALA A 35 -20.16 -48.19 -29.07
N SER A 36 -19.97 -47.40 -30.14
CA SER A 36 -20.26 -47.60 -31.57
C SER A 36 -19.45 -46.66 -32.47
N GLN A 37 -19.31 -47.04 -33.74
CA GLN A 37 -18.59 -46.37 -34.82
C GLN A 37 -19.29 -45.07 -35.27
N SER A 38 -18.52 -44.05 -35.66
CA SER A 38 -18.89 -43.26 -36.83
C SER A 38 -17.65 -42.86 -37.62
N VAL A 39 -17.78 -43.08 -38.93
CA VAL A 39 -16.79 -42.95 -39.99
C VAL A 39 -16.84 -41.51 -40.50
N GLY A 40 -15.71 -40.81 -40.47
CA GLY A 40 -15.57 -39.45 -40.99
C GLY A 40 -14.28 -39.31 -41.79
N THR A 41 -14.47 -39.20 -43.09
CA THR A 41 -13.52 -39.03 -44.21
C THR A 41 -12.29 -38.15 -43.96
N GLN A 42 -11.14 -38.70 -44.33
CA GLN A 42 -9.88 -38.00 -44.58
C GLN A 42 -10.04 -36.93 -45.68
N THR A 43 -9.52 -35.73 -45.42
CA THR A 43 -9.13 -34.78 -46.47
C THR A 43 -7.64 -34.49 -46.34
N HIS A 44 -6.93 -34.71 -47.45
CA HIS A 44 -5.54 -34.32 -47.64
C HIS A 44 -5.44 -32.81 -47.86
N GLY A 45 -4.44 -32.18 -47.24
CA GLY A 45 -3.81 -30.99 -47.82
C GLY A 45 -3.58 -29.82 -46.86
N ALA A 46 -2.45 -29.83 -46.15
CA ALA A 46 -1.57 -28.67 -45.98
C ALA A 46 -0.37 -29.10 -45.12
N ALA A 47 0.81 -29.15 -45.74
CA ALA A 47 2.07 -29.27 -45.01
C ALA A 47 2.33 -27.92 -44.31
N LEU A 48 1.82 -27.80 -43.07
CA LEU A 48 2.25 -26.78 -42.13
C LEU A 48 3.37 -27.39 -41.27
N THR A 49 4.50 -26.70 -41.29
CA THR A 49 5.65 -26.83 -40.39
C THR A 49 5.29 -27.41 -39.03
N GLN A 50 5.80 -28.61 -38.74
CA GLN A 50 5.90 -29.15 -37.38
C GLN A 50 6.76 -28.19 -36.55
N SER A 51 6.13 -27.21 -35.90
CA SER A 51 6.70 -26.54 -34.74
C SER A 51 6.51 -27.48 -33.55
N ASP A 52 7.60 -27.82 -32.87
CA ASP A 52 7.64 -28.71 -31.70
C ASP A 52 6.49 -28.42 -30.73
N SER A 53 5.52 -29.34 -30.67
CA SER A 53 4.21 -29.20 -30.00
C SER A 53 4.25 -29.33 -28.48
N SER A 54 5.43 -29.43 -27.87
CA SER A 54 5.55 -29.74 -26.44
C SER A 54 5.13 -28.61 -25.50
N THR A 55 5.09 -27.36 -25.99
CA THR A 55 4.62 -26.20 -25.20
C THR A 55 3.15 -25.88 -25.44
N ALA A 56 2.57 -26.32 -26.56
CA ALA A 56 1.16 -26.11 -26.89
C ALA A 56 0.23 -26.96 -26.01
N ASP A 57 0.62 -28.20 -25.68
CA ASP A 57 -0.23 -29.11 -24.89
C ASP A 57 -0.42 -28.64 -23.43
N LEU A 58 0.52 -27.86 -22.88
CA LEU A 58 0.47 -27.39 -21.49
C LEU A 58 -0.67 -26.38 -21.24
N PHE A 59 -1.18 -25.76 -22.31
CA PHE A 59 -2.25 -24.77 -22.27
C PHE A 59 -3.48 -25.20 -23.09
N ALA A 60 -3.61 -26.47 -23.45
CA ALA A 60 -4.76 -26.98 -24.22
C ALA A 60 -6.12 -26.78 -23.52
N TRP A 61 -6.12 -26.53 -22.21
CA TRP A 61 -7.30 -26.21 -21.41
C TRP A 61 -7.73 -24.72 -21.50
N TYR A 62 -6.90 -23.85 -22.08
CA TYR A 62 -7.20 -22.42 -22.20
C TYR A 62 -7.82 -22.13 -23.57
N THR A 63 -9.11 -21.79 -23.57
CA THR A 63 -9.89 -21.46 -24.78
C THR A 63 -9.83 -19.98 -25.17
N GLY A 64 -9.00 -19.18 -24.48
CA GLY A 64 -8.85 -17.74 -24.72
C GLY A 64 -7.80 -17.38 -25.77
N PRO A 65 -7.45 -16.08 -25.91
CA PRO A 65 -6.40 -15.62 -26.82
C PRO A 65 -5.08 -16.33 -26.54
N ASP A 66 -4.19 -16.44 -27.54
CA ASP A 66 -2.92 -17.17 -27.43
C ASP A 66 -2.24 -16.94 -26.05
N PRO A 67 -1.93 -17.98 -25.26
CA PRO A 67 -1.42 -17.79 -23.90
C PRO A 67 -0.14 -16.95 -23.86
N VAL A 68 0.63 -16.97 -24.95
CA VAL A 68 1.81 -16.13 -25.15
C VAL A 68 1.45 -14.65 -25.27
N SER A 69 0.38 -14.30 -25.98
CA SER A 69 -0.06 -12.92 -26.12
C SER A 69 -0.55 -12.37 -24.78
N LEU A 70 -1.31 -13.16 -24.01
CA LEU A 70 -1.75 -12.80 -22.66
C LEU A 70 -0.56 -12.55 -21.71
N VAL A 71 0.43 -13.43 -21.73
CA VAL A 71 1.65 -13.28 -20.91
C VAL A 71 2.44 -12.04 -21.32
N LEU A 72 2.61 -11.80 -22.62
CA LEU A 72 3.35 -10.64 -23.12
C LEU A 72 2.59 -9.33 -22.85
N GLU A 73 1.28 -9.33 -22.99
CA GLU A 73 0.41 -8.19 -22.68
C GLU A 73 0.46 -7.86 -21.18
N SER A 74 0.24 -8.85 -20.31
CA SER A 74 0.33 -8.64 -18.86
C SER A 74 1.74 -8.20 -18.42
N TYR A 75 2.79 -8.70 -19.07
CA TYR A 75 4.16 -8.25 -18.80
C TYR A 75 4.40 -6.80 -19.24
N THR A 76 3.96 -6.43 -20.45
CA THR A 76 4.11 -5.06 -20.97
C THR A 76 3.31 -4.05 -20.15
N LEU A 77 2.06 -4.38 -19.78
CA LEU A 77 1.24 -3.57 -18.90
C LEU A 77 1.89 -3.40 -17.52
N ALA A 78 2.41 -4.47 -16.92
CA ALA A 78 3.13 -4.41 -15.65
C ALA A 78 4.41 -3.54 -15.75
N LEU A 79 5.12 -3.59 -16.87
CA LEU A 79 6.32 -2.79 -17.11
C LEU A 79 5.98 -1.29 -17.23
N VAL A 80 4.94 -0.95 -17.99
CA VAL A 80 4.50 0.44 -18.23
C VAL A 80 3.94 1.07 -16.97
N THR A 81 3.19 0.31 -16.16
CA THR A 81 2.58 0.79 -14.92
C THR A 81 3.51 0.79 -13.71
N ALA A 82 4.67 0.09 -13.77
CA ALA A 82 5.58 -0.07 -12.63
C ALA A 82 6.03 1.27 -11.99
N PRO A 83 6.49 2.30 -12.73
CA PRO A 83 6.92 3.55 -12.11
C PRO A 83 5.80 4.27 -11.35
N LEU A 84 4.58 4.22 -11.89
CA LEU A 84 3.40 4.81 -11.26
C LEU A 84 3.04 4.06 -10.00
N LEU A 85 3.03 2.72 -10.05
CA LEU A 85 2.73 1.86 -8.90
C LEU A 85 3.71 2.11 -7.74
N ILE A 86 4.99 2.32 -8.05
CA ILE A 86 5.99 2.60 -7.01
C ILE A 86 5.76 3.96 -6.37
N VAL A 87 5.50 5.00 -7.18
CA VAL A 87 5.18 6.31 -6.62
C VAL A 87 3.92 6.27 -5.76
N GLU A 88 2.88 5.59 -6.22
CA GLU A 88 1.63 5.39 -5.49
C GLU A 88 1.87 4.71 -4.14
N THR A 89 2.52 3.55 -4.15
CA THR A 89 2.79 2.76 -2.94
C THR A 89 3.67 3.53 -1.95
N LEU A 90 4.71 4.22 -2.42
CA LEU A 90 5.59 5.01 -1.56
C LEU A 90 4.89 6.25 -0.99
N GLN A 91 4.08 6.97 -1.79
CA GLN A 91 3.28 8.11 -1.33
C GLN A 91 2.28 7.71 -0.23
N GLU A 92 1.68 6.52 -0.34
CA GLU A 92 0.65 6.06 0.57
C GLU A 92 1.20 5.49 1.88
N VAL A 93 2.37 4.84 1.79
CA VAL A 93 3.07 4.28 2.95
C VAL A 93 3.82 5.38 3.72
N GLN A 94 4.16 6.48 3.06
CA GLN A 94 4.82 7.62 3.67
C GLN A 94 4.00 8.22 4.80
N PHE A 95 4.58 8.24 6.00
CA PHE A 95 4.05 9.02 7.11
C PHE A 95 4.51 10.47 6.99
N HIS A 96 3.60 11.40 7.24
CA HIS A 96 3.90 12.82 7.40
C HIS A 96 3.69 13.19 8.84
N ALA A 97 4.78 13.13 9.61
CA ALA A 97 4.78 13.80 10.90
C ALA A 97 4.66 15.31 10.65
N ALA A 98 3.87 16.01 11.46
CA ALA A 98 4.08 17.44 11.62
C ALA A 98 5.55 17.62 12.01
N ASP A 99 6.26 18.55 11.36
CA ASP A 99 7.70 18.71 11.48
C ASP A 99 8.22 18.35 12.89
N PRO A 100 9.28 17.54 13.02
CA PRO A 100 9.92 17.29 14.32
C PRO A 100 10.63 18.54 14.87
N VAL A 101 10.27 19.76 14.43
CA VAL A 101 10.70 21.02 15.02
C VAL A 101 9.87 21.29 16.27
N ALA A 102 10.16 20.50 17.32
CA ALA A 102 10.04 20.84 18.75
C ALA A 102 10.21 19.58 19.64
N ALA A 103 11.04 18.61 19.25
CA ALA A 103 11.76 17.82 20.24
C ALA A 103 12.88 18.68 20.85
N THR A 104 12.54 19.86 21.39
CA THR A 104 13.38 20.67 22.27
C THR A 104 13.23 20.22 23.74
N SER A 105 12.47 19.15 23.99
CA SER A 105 12.54 18.44 25.26
C SER A 105 13.85 17.68 25.30
N GLU A 106 14.84 18.19 26.04
CA GLU A 106 16.14 17.53 26.31
C GLU A 106 15.97 16.07 26.76
N LEU A 107 14.80 15.66 27.29
CA LEU A 107 14.53 14.28 27.66
C LEU A 107 14.41 13.30 26.48
N ASP A 108 13.89 13.72 25.32
CA ASP A 108 13.82 12.84 24.14
C ASP A 108 15.18 12.76 23.42
N ALA A 109 16.06 13.75 23.64
CA ALA A 109 17.42 13.72 23.13
C ALA A 109 18.28 12.63 23.81
N TYR A 110 18.02 12.28 25.06
CA TYR A 110 18.76 11.22 25.77
C TYR A 110 18.46 9.80 25.25
N ASP A 111 17.27 9.56 24.68
CA ASP A 111 16.91 8.26 24.09
C ASP A 111 17.45 8.07 22.66
N VAL A 112 17.91 9.16 22.01
CA VAL A 112 18.46 9.14 20.64
C VAL A 112 19.99 9.01 20.63
N VAL A 113 20.69 9.41 21.70
CA VAL A 113 22.16 9.43 21.76
C VAL A 113 22.80 8.05 21.95
N SER A 114 22.05 7.00 22.34
CA SER A 114 22.66 5.71 22.72
C SER A 114 22.70 4.62 21.64
N LYS A 115 22.35 4.91 20.37
CA LYS A 115 22.66 4.02 19.24
C LYS A 115 22.97 4.83 17.99
N GLU A 116 24.24 4.87 17.59
CA GLU A 116 24.65 5.14 16.20
C GLU A 116 24.01 4.09 15.28
N LYS A 117 22.74 4.31 14.96
CA LYS A 117 22.06 3.57 13.90
C LYS A 117 22.55 4.16 12.58
N PRO A 118 22.92 3.34 11.59
CA PRO A 118 23.28 3.84 10.28
C PRO A 118 22.19 4.80 9.82
N VAL A 119 22.60 6.00 9.40
CA VAL A 119 21.70 7.02 8.85
C VAL A 119 21.13 6.42 7.58
N VAL A 120 19.98 5.75 7.70
CA VAL A 120 19.22 5.29 6.56
C VAL A 120 18.81 6.56 5.82
N THR A 121 19.43 6.81 4.68
CA THR A 121 19.14 7.96 3.84
C THR A 121 17.69 7.85 3.37
N LEU A 122 16.77 8.50 4.08
CA LEU A 122 15.34 8.47 3.75
C LEU A 122 15.10 9.27 2.46
N VAL A 123 14.22 8.78 1.59
CA VAL A 123 13.77 9.53 0.41
C VAL A 123 12.99 10.77 0.90
N PRO A 124 13.19 11.95 0.29
CA PRO A 124 12.44 13.16 0.64
C PRO A 124 10.93 12.97 0.51
N SER A 125 10.15 13.82 1.20
CA SER A 125 8.68 13.79 1.13
C SER A 125 8.15 13.94 -0.29
N LEU A 126 7.43 12.91 -0.76
CA LEU A 126 6.93 12.79 -2.14
C LEU A 126 5.66 13.62 -2.31
N GLY A 127 5.64 14.75 -3.01
CA GLY A 127 4.47 15.65 -3.13
C GLY A 127 3.22 15.05 -3.80
N SER A 128 2.24 15.88 -4.17
CA SER A 128 1.08 15.45 -4.99
C SER A 128 1.43 15.20 -6.46
N ASP A 129 2.57 15.73 -6.93
CA ASP A 129 2.93 15.72 -8.34
C ASP A 129 3.59 14.39 -8.73
N VAL A 130 2.88 13.57 -9.51
CA VAL A 130 3.33 12.25 -9.95
C VAL A 130 4.68 12.32 -10.68
N TRP A 131 4.79 13.21 -11.68
CA TRP A 131 6.00 13.34 -12.50
C TRP A 131 7.22 13.84 -11.70
N ARG A 132 7.00 14.78 -10.78
CA ARG A 132 8.07 15.27 -9.90
C ARG A 132 8.54 14.15 -9.00
N ASN A 133 7.63 13.36 -8.45
CA ASN A 133 7.95 12.22 -7.61
C ASN A 133 8.72 11.13 -8.37
N ILE A 134 8.31 10.79 -9.59
CA ILE A 134 9.05 9.85 -10.45
C ILE A 134 10.48 10.37 -10.67
N ARG A 135 10.63 11.65 -11.04
CA ARG A 135 11.95 12.25 -11.29
C ARG A 135 12.80 12.31 -10.01
N THR A 136 12.23 12.70 -8.88
CA THR A 136 12.90 12.73 -7.58
C THR A 136 13.34 11.34 -7.15
N LEU A 137 12.50 10.33 -7.37
CA LEU A 137 12.81 8.94 -7.04
C LEU A 137 13.89 8.35 -7.95
N SER A 138 13.79 8.62 -9.25
CA SER A 138 14.78 8.24 -10.27
C SER A 138 16.17 8.84 -9.98
N ASN A 139 16.21 10.08 -9.50
CA ASN A 139 17.45 10.79 -9.18
C ASN A 139 17.96 10.48 -7.76
N SER A 140 17.19 9.75 -6.95
CA SER A 140 17.61 9.40 -5.60
C SER A 140 18.72 8.34 -5.65
N PRO A 141 19.83 8.52 -4.91
CA PRO A 141 20.96 7.58 -4.94
C PRO A 141 20.59 6.21 -4.37
N ASN A 142 19.53 6.14 -3.57
CA ASN A 142 19.08 4.91 -2.94
C ASN A 142 18.37 4.01 -3.95
N LEU A 143 17.34 4.49 -4.67
CA LEU A 143 16.60 3.62 -5.59
C LEU A 143 17.26 3.50 -6.97
N GLY A 144 17.78 4.61 -7.52
CA GLY A 144 18.18 4.71 -8.92
C GLY A 144 17.02 4.51 -9.91
N THR A 145 17.33 4.55 -11.21
CA THR A 145 16.35 4.34 -12.30
C THR A 145 15.78 2.92 -12.30
N LEU A 146 16.60 1.92 -12.01
CA LEU A 146 16.18 0.52 -11.91
C LEU A 146 15.25 0.25 -10.72
N GLY A 147 15.35 1.08 -9.68
CA GLY A 147 14.42 1.05 -8.55
C GLY A 147 12.97 1.33 -8.96
N LEU A 148 12.73 2.03 -10.09
CA LEU A 148 11.38 2.29 -10.62
C LEU A 148 10.69 1.04 -11.20
N VAL A 149 11.44 -0.04 -11.41
CA VAL A 149 10.92 -1.30 -11.94
C VAL A 149 10.82 -2.35 -10.81
N LYS A 150 11.04 -1.93 -9.56
CA LYS A 150 10.97 -2.81 -8.40
C LYS A 150 9.54 -3.32 -8.19
N GLY A 151 9.36 -4.64 -8.13
CA GLY A 151 8.03 -5.25 -7.97
C GLY A 151 7.22 -5.40 -9.27
N HIS A 152 7.78 -5.06 -10.44
CA HIS A 152 7.12 -5.32 -11.73
C HIS A 152 6.81 -6.81 -11.91
N PHE A 153 7.77 -7.70 -11.60
CA PHE A 153 7.59 -9.15 -11.75
C PHE A 153 6.47 -9.71 -10.88
N THR A 154 6.33 -9.23 -9.64
CA THR A 154 5.18 -9.60 -8.79
C THR A 154 3.87 -9.04 -9.33
N THR A 155 3.88 -7.87 -9.96
CA THR A 155 2.67 -7.28 -10.56
C THR A 155 2.25 -8.08 -11.79
N PHE A 156 3.22 -8.45 -12.64
CA PHE A 156 3.03 -9.36 -13.75
C PHE A 156 2.38 -10.67 -13.30
N ILE A 157 2.98 -11.40 -12.34
CA ILE A 157 2.41 -12.66 -11.83
C ILE A 157 0.98 -12.45 -11.30
N LEU A 158 0.76 -11.36 -10.55
CA LEU A 158 -0.58 -11.04 -10.01
C LEU A 158 -1.61 -10.87 -11.13
N GLN A 159 -1.27 -10.10 -12.16
CA GLN A 159 -2.16 -9.83 -13.29
C GLN A 159 -2.41 -11.09 -14.12
N THR A 160 -1.35 -11.83 -14.47
CA THR A 160 -1.47 -13.08 -15.22
C THR A 160 -2.32 -14.10 -14.47
N LEU A 161 -2.06 -14.35 -13.17
CA LEU A 161 -2.89 -15.27 -12.39
C LEU A 161 -4.32 -14.77 -12.26
N SER A 162 -4.54 -13.48 -12.03
CA SER A 162 -5.89 -12.95 -11.90
C SER A 162 -6.68 -13.11 -13.20
N HIS A 163 -6.12 -12.74 -14.34
CA HIS A 163 -6.78 -12.86 -15.65
C HIS A 163 -6.97 -14.32 -16.06
N ALA A 164 -6.01 -15.18 -15.77
CA ALA A 164 -6.13 -16.61 -16.04
C ALA A 164 -7.18 -17.28 -15.15
N THR A 165 -7.27 -16.92 -13.87
CA THR A 165 -8.14 -17.63 -12.89
C THR A 165 -9.58 -17.11 -12.89
N GLN A 166 -9.80 -15.85 -13.27
CA GLN A 166 -11.12 -15.21 -13.31
C GLN A 166 -12.21 -16.03 -14.01
N PRO A 167 -12.05 -16.42 -15.29
CA PRO A 167 -13.11 -17.14 -16.02
C PRO A 167 -13.47 -18.47 -15.35
N PHE A 168 -12.49 -19.23 -14.87
CA PHE A 168 -12.74 -20.54 -14.23
C PHE A 168 -13.54 -20.42 -12.94
N VAL A 169 -13.22 -19.42 -12.11
CA VAL A 169 -13.95 -19.21 -10.85
C VAL A 169 -15.35 -18.68 -11.13
N GLU A 170 -15.51 -17.82 -12.13
CA GLU A 170 -16.83 -17.31 -12.52
C GLU A 170 -17.73 -18.42 -13.08
N GLU A 171 -17.22 -19.26 -13.97
CA GLU A 171 -17.92 -20.44 -14.51
C GLU A 171 -18.30 -21.41 -13.38
N SER A 172 -17.34 -21.75 -12.50
CA SER A 172 -17.59 -22.64 -11.36
C SER A 172 -18.66 -22.08 -10.40
N LEU A 173 -18.72 -20.76 -10.22
CA LEU A 173 -19.73 -20.12 -9.38
C LEU A 173 -21.09 -20.05 -10.08
N ASN A 174 -21.13 -19.78 -11.38
CA ASN A 174 -22.38 -19.78 -12.15
C ASN A 174 -23.03 -21.16 -12.11
N ASP A 175 -22.24 -22.23 -12.29
CA ASP A 175 -22.69 -23.62 -12.14
C ASP A 175 -23.16 -23.93 -10.71
N ALA A 176 -22.42 -23.48 -9.69
CA ALA A 176 -22.76 -23.73 -8.29
C ALA A 176 -24.05 -23.02 -7.84
N PHE A 177 -24.38 -21.88 -8.43
CA PHE A 177 -25.57 -21.09 -8.12
C PHE A 177 -26.74 -21.29 -9.11
N ASP A 178 -26.59 -22.18 -10.09
CA ASP A 178 -27.58 -22.45 -11.15
C ASP A 178 -28.01 -21.16 -11.89
N VAL A 179 -27.04 -20.29 -12.16
CA VAL A 179 -27.25 -19.00 -12.84
C VAL A 179 -27.08 -19.21 -14.34
N PHE A 180 -28.19 -19.21 -15.07
CA PHE A 180 -28.21 -19.37 -16.53
C PHE A 180 -27.79 -18.12 -17.32
N ASP A 181 -27.77 -16.95 -16.68
CA ASP A 181 -27.30 -15.73 -17.34
C ASP A 181 -25.76 -15.67 -17.32
N ASP A 182 -25.16 -15.50 -18.49
CA ASP A 182 -23.69 -15.47 -18.68
C ASP A 182 -22.96 -14.42 -17.81
N THR A 183 -23.66 -13.48 -17.18
CA THR A 183 -23.02 -12.45 -16.34
C THR A 183 -23.94 -11.96 -15.22
N HIS A 184 -23.99 -12.69 -14.12
CA HIS A 184 -24.68 -12.22 -12.92
C HIS A 184 -23.73 -11.36 -12.04
N PRO A 185 -24.15 -10.15 -11.60
CA PRO A 185 -23.24 -9.21 -10.91
C PRO A 185 -22.72 -9.77 -9.57
N VAL A 186 -23.49 -10.65 -8.92
CA VAL A 186 -23.08 -11.27 -7.64
C VAL A 186 -22.01 -12.35 -7.84
N THR A 187 -22.13 -13.18 -8.87
CA THR A 187 -21.13 -14.23 -9.13
C THR A 187 -19.81 -13.62 -9.58
N ASN A 188 -19.88 -12.57 -10.40
CA ASN A 188 -18.75 -11.75 -10.79
C ASN A 188 -18.07 -11.05 -9.58
N LEU A 189 -18.85 -10.47 -8.67
CA LEU A 189 -18.32 -9.89 -7.44
C LEU A 189 -17.61 -10.95 -6.58
N LEU A 190 -18.24 -12.12 -6.41
CA LEU A 190 -17.71 -13.18 -5.58
C LEU A 190 -16.43 -13.79 -6.17
N SER A 191 -16.37 -14.00 -7.49
CA SER A 191 -15.16 -14.50 -8.16
C SER A 191 -13.98 -13.56 -7.96
N HIS A 192 -14.17 -12.25 -8.16
CA HIS A 192 -13.13 -11.25 -7.91
C HIS A 192 -12.64 -11.24 -6.46
N VAL A 193 -13.56 -11.36 -5.49
CA VAL A 193 -13.21 -11.40 -4.06
C VAL A 193 -12.46 -12.68 -3.70
N LEU A 194 -12.89 -13.84 -4.20
CA LEU A 194 -12.23 -15.13 -3.96
C LEU A 194 -10.82 -15.15 -4.53
N ILE A 195 -10.66 -14.71 -5.77
CA ILE A 195 -9.35 -14.65 -6.43
C ILE A 195 -8.45 -13.66 -5.70
N SER A 196 -8.95 -12.48 -5.34
CA SER A 196 -8.18 -11.51 -4.58
C SER A 196 -7.77 -12.03 -3.20
N THR A 197 -8.61 -12.83 -2.56
CA THR A 197 -8.30 -13.48 -1.28
C THR A 197 -7.16 -14.48 -1.45
N LEU A 198 -7.21 -15.30 -2.50
CA LEU A 198 -6.19 -16.28 -2.84
C LEU A 198 -4.85 -15.61 -3.21
N LEU A 199 -4.90 -14.51 -3.95
CA LEU A 199 -3.73 -13.75 -4.40
C LEU A 199 -3.22 -12.74 -3.35
N SER A 200 -3.92 -12.58 -2.22
CA SER A 200 -3.57 -11.60 -1.17
C SER A 200 -2.12 -11.68 -0.66
N PRO A 201 -1.49 -12.86 -0.49
CA PRO A 201 -0.08 -12.95 -0.11
C PRO A 201 0.87 -12.27 -1.10
N LEU A 202 0.55 -12.38 -2.40
CA LEU A 202 1.39 -11.85 -3.45
C LEU A 202 1.32 -10.32 -3.48
N GLU A 203 0.16 -9.75 -3.17
CA GLU A 203 0.00 -8.31 -2.96
C GLU A 203 0.83 -7.80 -1.78
N LEU A 204 0.85 -8.53 -0.67
CA LEU A 204 1.65 -8.19 0.51
C LEU A 204 3.16 -8.25 0.22
N ILE A 205 3.60 -9.26 -0.51
CA ILE A 205 5.00 -9.37 -0.95
C ILE A 205 5.35 -8.18 -1.83
N ARG A 206 4.50 -7.86 -2.82
CA ARG A 206 4.69 -6.73 -3.72
C ARG A 206 4.84 -5.42 -2.96
N THR A 207 3.92 -5.10 -2.04
CA THR A 207 3.95 -3.82 -1.30
C THR A 207 5.18 -3.69 -0.43
N ARG A 208 5.61 -4.76 0.26
CA ARG A 208 6.84 -4.76 1.05
C ARG A 208 8.10 -4.67 0.22
N LEU A 209 8.13 -5.37 -0.91
CA LEU A 209 9.29 -5.34 -1.81
C LEU A 209 9.46 -3.94 -2.40
N ILE A 210 8.37 -3.24 -2.75
CA ILE A 210 8.43 -1.84 -3.19
C ILE A 210 8.83 -0.90 -2.05
N ALA A 211 8.24 -1.05 -0.87
CA ALA A 211 8.47 -0.14 0.27
C ALA A 211 9.87 -0.26 0.88
N GLN A 212 10.60 -1.34 0.63
CA GLN A 212 11.90 -1.64 1.22
C GLN A 212 13.03 -0.76 0.66
N SER A 213 13.85 -0.19 1.55
CA SER A 213 15.06 0.56 1.19
C SER A 213 16.07 -0.25 0.38
N ALA A 214 16.80 0.44 -0.49
CA ALA A 214 17.89 -0.15 -1.25
C ALA A 214 19.20 -0.25 -0.47
N SER A 215 19.39 0.58 0.57
CA SER A 215 20.57 0.55 1.44
C SER A 215 20.59 -0.67 2.35
N GLU A 216 19.42 -1.03 2.90
CA GLU A 216 19.23 -2.18 3.79
C GLU A 216 18.35 -3.22 3.11
N ARG A 217 18.96 -4.08 2.29
CA ARG A 217 18.22 -5.08 1.53
C ARG A 217 17.83 -6.28 2.39
N ARG A 218 16.66 -6.23 3.04
CA ARG A 218 16.05 -7.39 3.71
C ARG A 218 15.56 -8.49 2.76
N TYR A 219 15.03 -8.10 1.59
CA TYR A 219 14.51 -9.02 0.59
C TYR A 219 15.28 -8.88 -0.73
N TYR A 220 15.71 -10.03 -1.28
CA TYR A 220 16.41 -10.10 -2.58
C TYR A 220 15.46 -10.32 -3.76
N GLY A 221 14.29 -10.89 -3.50
CA GLY A 221 13.29 -11.21 -4.52
C GLY A 221 11.96 -11.62 -3.89
N PRO A 222 10.93 -11.91 -4.70
CA PRO A 222 9.58 -12.20 -4.20
C PRO A 222 9.52 -13.50 -3.40
N PHE A 223 10.19 -14.56 -3.86
CA PHE A 223 10.24 -15.85 -3.15
C PHE A 223 11.02 -15.74 -1.84
N HIS A 224 12.14 -15.03 -1.85
CA HIS A 224 12.90 -14.74 -0.63
C HIS A 224 12.08 -13.88 0.34
N ALA A 225 11.32 -12.91 -0.15
CA ALA A 225 10.40 -12.12 0.67
C ALA A 225 9.32 -12.99 1.30
N ALA A 226 8.68 -13.87 0.52
CA ALA A 226 7.67 -14.81 1.02
C ALA A 226 8.23 -15.69 2.13
N ALA A 227 9.39 -16.33 1.90
CA ALA A 227 10.05 -17.19 2.87
C ALA A 227 10.49 -16.42 4.12
N ALA A 228 11.05 -15.23 3.97
CA ALA A 228 11.48 -14.41 5.09
C ALA A 228 10.29 -13.92 5.93
N ILE A 229 9.16 -13.55 5.32
CA ILE A 229 7.94 -13.14 6.02
C ILE A 229 7.34 -14.34 6.77
N ALA A 230 7.22 -15.49 6.10
CA ALA A 230 6.75 -16.74 6.68
C ALA A 230 7.58 -17.16 7.92
N ALA A 231 8.91 -17.05 7.83
CA ALA A 231 9.82 -17.40 8.91
C ALA A 231 9.79 -16.39 10.07
N THR A 232 9.71 -15.09 9.77
CA THR A 232 9.88 -14.05 10.80
C THR A 232 8.59 -13.65 11.50
N GLU A 233 7.43 -13.69 10.83
CA GLU A 233 6.21 -13.03 11.32
C GLU A 233 5.11 -13.97 11.84
N GLY A 234 5.09 -15.23 11.44
CA GLY A 234 4.09 -16.21 11.88
C GLY A 234 4.53 -17.12 13.02
N PRO A 235 3.59 -17.70 13.79
CA PRO A 235 3.80 -18.96 14.51
C PRO A 235 3.70 -20.17 13.57
N HIS A 236 2.92 -20.05 12.49
CA HIS A 236 2.81 -21.02 11.41
C HIS A 236 3.37 -20.41 10.13
N GLN A 237 4.24 -21.14 9.41
CA GLN A 237 4.99 -20.64 8.25
C GLN A 237 4.09 -19.89 7.25
N PHE A 238 3.07 -20.56 6.71
CA PHE A 238 2.17 -19.94 5.73
C PHE A 238 1.08 -19.05 6.36
N GLY A 239 0.76 -19.24 7.64
CA GLY A 239 -0.27 -18.45 8.32
C GLY A 239 0.10 -16.97 8.48
N ALA A 240 1.39 -16.62 8.44
CA ALA A 240 1.84 -15.23 8.45
C ALA A 240 1.36 -14.45 7.21
N LEU A 241 1.39 -15.12 6.04
CA LEU A 241 1.03 -14.52 4.76
C LEU A 241 -0.47 -14.29 4.65
N TYR A 242 -1.27 -15.19 5.21
CA TYR A 242 -2.73 -15.10 5.30
C TYR A 242 -3.21 -14.52 6.64
N SER A 243 -2.48 -13.54 7.18
CA SER A 243 -2.93 -12.87 8.39
C SER A 243 -4.33 -12.26 8.16
N PRO A 244 -5.32 -12.52 9.05
CA PRO A 244 -6.69 -12.04 8.87
C PRO A 244 -6.76 -10.52 8.76
N GLN A 245 -5.78 -9.82 9.36
CA GLN A 245 -5.66 -8.37 9.27
C GLN A 245 -5.46 -7.89 7.82
N HIS A 246 -4.64 -8.59 7.04
CA HIS A 246 -4.34 -8.23 5.65
C HIS A 246 -5.43 -8.72 4.70
N VAL A 247 -5.90 -9.96 4.89
CA VAL A 247 -6.93 -10.57 4.04
C VAL A 247 -8.23 -9.77 4.09
N TYR A 248 -8.69 -9.40 5.30
CA TYR A 248 -9.91 -8.61 5.46
C TYR A 248 -9.84 -7.26 4.72
N ALA A 249 -8.70 -6.57 4.80
CA ALA A 249 -8.51 -5.31 4.09
C ALA A 249 -8.53 -5.50 2.57
N THR A 250 -7.89 -6.54 2.05
CA THR A 250 -7.91 -6.88 0.62
C THR A 250 -9.32 -7.20 0.14
N VAL A 251 -10.05 -8.04 0.88
CA VAL A 251 -11.44 -8.41 0.56
C VAL A 251 -12.33 -7.18 0.44
N ILE A 252 -12.27 -6.25 1.40
CA ILE A 252 -13.09 -5.03 1.34
C ILE A 252 -12.70 -4.14 0.17
N CYS A 253 -11.41 -3.89 -0.04
CA CYS A 253 -10.95 -3.05 -1.15
C CYS A 253 -11.45 -3.57 -2.50
N LYS A 254 -11.36 -4.89 -2.69
CA LYS A 254 -11.71 -5.55 -3.95
C LYS A 254 -13.22 -5.70 -4.13
N ALA A 255 -13.95 -6.00 -3.05
CA ALA A 255 -15.41 -6.02 -3.08
C ALA A 255 -15.98 -4.65 -3.44
N VAL A 256 -15.48 -3.58 -2.82
CA VAL A 256 -15.93 -2.20 -3.11
C VAL A 256 -15.61 -1.83 -4.56
N SER A 257 -14.41 -2.14 -5.03
CA SER A 257 -14.00 -1.82 -6.42
C SER A 257 -14.85 -2.57 -7.44
N SER A 258 -15.04 -3.89 -7.27
CA SER A 258 -15.88 -4.69 -8.17
C SER A 258 -17.35 -4.27 -8.15
N LEU A 259 -17.89 -3.93 -6.97
CA LEU A 259 -19.25 -3.40 -6.85
C LEU A 259 -19.41 -2.07 -7.59
N LEU A 260 -18.45 -1.15 -7.46
CA LEU A 260 -18.47 0.13 -8.17
C LEU A 260 -18.34 -0.05 -9.68
N GLN A 261 -17.55 -1.02 -10.14
CA GLN A 261 -17.45 -1.35 -11.56
C GLN A 261 -18.77 -1.91 -12.10
N SER A 262 -19.38 -2.87 -11.40
CA SER A 262 -20.70 -3.41 -11.77
C SER A 262 -21.77 -2.29 -11.81
N LEU A 263 -21.77 -1.42 -10.80
CA LEU A 263 -22.67 -0.28 -10.73
C LEU A 263 -22.44 0.70 -11.89
N SER A 264 -21.18 1.01 -12.22
CA SER A 264 -20.85 1.89 -13.33
C SER A 264 -21.34 1.36 -14.67
N ARG A 265 -21.13 0.07 -14.95
CA ARG A 265 -21.62 -0.59 -16.17
C ARG A 265 -23.14 -0.56 -16.25
N SER A 266 -23.82 -0.80 -15.12
CA SER A 266 -25.27 -0.76 -15.03
C SER A 266 -25.82 0.65 -15.33
N ILE A 267 -25.28 1.69 -14.68
CA ILE A 267 -25.73 3.08 -14.88
C ILE A 267 -25.47 3.54 -16.32
N ILE A 268 -24.31 3.23 -16.89
CA ILE A 268 -23.98 3.61 -18.28
C ILE A 268 -24.95 2.97 -19.28
N LYS A 269 -25.28 1.67 -19.09
CA LYS A 269 -26.14 0.93 -19.99
C LYS A 269 -27.62 1.31 -19.85
N TYR A 270 -28.14 1.33 -18.62
CA TYR A 270 -29.57 1.46 -18.38
C TYR A 270 -30.04 2.91 -18.21
N ASP A 271 -29.30 3.73 -17.48
CA ASP A 271 -29.75 5.11 -17.18
C ASP A 271 -29.31 6.10 -18.25
N LEU A 272 -28.07 5.98 -18.74
CA LEU A 272 -27.53 6.87 -19.77
C LEU A 272 -27.85 6.42 -21.19
N GLY A 273 -28.18 5.13 -21.39
CA GLY A 273 -28.46 4.56 -22.71
C GLY A 273 -27.30 4.73 -23.70
N LEU A 274 -26.08 4.89 -23.19
CA LEU A 274 -24.90 5.10 -24.01
C LEU A 274 -24.40 3.76 -24.52
N SER A 275 -24.52 3.54 -25.83
CA SER A 275 -23.85 2.44 -26.50
C SER A 275 -22.59 2.95 -27.20
N SER A 276 -21.52 2.13 -27.11
CA SER A 276 -20.23 2.38 -27.76
C SER A 276 -20.37 2.52 -29.29
N GLU A 277 -21.35 1.86 -29.88
CA GLU A 277 -21.59 1.84 -31.33
C GLU A 277 -22.06 3.19 -31.87
N TYR A 278 -22.91 3.91 -31.12
CA TYR A 278 -23.53 5.14 -31.58
C TYR A 278 -22.73 6.39 -31.19
N ASN A 279 -22.16 6.41 -29.98
CA ASN A 279 -21.45 7.57 -29.44
C ASN A 279 -20.18 7.15 -28.68
N PRO A 280 -19.12 6.70 -29.38
CA PRO A 280 -17.91 6.17 -28.74
C PRO A 280 -17.21 7.20 -27.84
N ILE A 281 -17.25 8.49 -28.22
CA ILE A 281 -16.63 9.57 -27.43
C ILE A 281 -17.40 9.81 -26.12
N LEU A 282 -18.73 9.84 -26.16
CA LEU A 282 -19.54 10.03 -24.96
C LEU A 282 -19.44 8.81 -24.04
N TYR A 283 -19.48 7.61 -24.61
CA TYR A 283 -19.31 6.36 -23.86
C TYR A 283 -17.96 6.32 -23.14
N THR A 284 -16.86 6.57 -23.85
CA THR A 284 -15.51 6.62 -23.23
C THR A 284 -15.39 7.71 -22.17
N SER A 285 -15.96 8.90 -22.39
CA SER A 285 -15.98 9.97 -21.38
C SER A 285 -16.75 9.57 -20.12
N ALA A 286 -17.89 8.89 -20.26
CA ALA A 286 -18.68 8.41 -19.14
C ALA A 286 -17.89 7.36 -18.35
N VAL A 287 -17.28 6.39 -19.03
CA VAL A 287 -16.41 5.38 -18.40
C VAL A 287 -15.28 6.05 -17.60
N LEU A 288 -14.61 7.07 -18.17
CA LEU A 288 -13.54 7.79 -17.47
C LEU A 288 -14.03 8.54 -16.21
N VAL A 289 -15.25 9.09 -16.22
CA VAL A 289 -15.85 9.74 -15.05
C VAL A 289 -16.20 8.71 -13.96
N PHE A 290 -16.78 7.57 -14.32
CA PHE A 290 -17.05 6.50 -13.36
C PHE A 290 -15.76 5.88 -12.81
N LEU A 291 -14.73 5.74 -13.64
CA LEU A 291 -13.40 5.30 -13.22
C LEU A 291 -12.77 6.29 -12.22
N ALA A 292 -12.92 7.60 -12.45
CA ALA A 292 -12.49 8.62 -11.51
C ALA A 292 -13.23 8.52 -10.16
N GLY A 293 -14.54 8.21 -10.19
CA GLY A 293 -15.36 7.94 -9.02
C GLY A 293 -14.96 6.66 -8.27
N GLU A 294 -14.67 5.57 -9.00
CA GLU A 294 -14.17 4.32 -8.42
C GLU A 294 -12.84 4.55 -7.68
N VAL A 295 -11.90 5.24 -8.32
CA VAL A 295 -10.61 5.57 -7.71
C VAL A 295 -10.81 6.46 -6.49
N PHE A 296 -11.76 7.41 -6.53
CA PHE A 296 -12.04 8.29 -5.39
C PHE A 296 -12.50 7.49 -4.16
N VAL A 297 -13.42 6.56 -4.33
CA VAL A 297 -13.92 5.75 -3.20
C VAL A 297 -12.88 4.71 -2.73
N SER A 298 -12.12 4.11 -3.64
CA SER A 298 -11.13 3.08 -3.31
C SER A 298 -9.80 3.63 -2.75
N THR A 299 -9.47 4.91 -3.00
CA THR A 299 -8.25 5.56 -2.49
C THR A 299 -8.01 5.38 -0.98
N PRO A 300 -8.93 5.81 -0.09
CA PRO A 300 -8.78 5.63 1.36
C PRO A 300 -8.54 4.19 1.81
N LEU A 301 -9.29 3.25 1.23
CA LEU A 301 -9.32 1.86 1.67
C LEU A 301 -7.97 1.18 1.37
N GLU A 302 -7.48 1.39 0.17
CA GLU A 302 -6.22 0.86 -0.29
C GLU A 302 -5.00 1.55 0.37
N LEU A 303 -5.08 2.85 0.68
CA LEU A 303 -4.08 3.54 1.51
C LEU A 303 -3.95 2.82 2.86
N ALA A 304 -5.09 2.58 3.52
CA ALA A 304 -5.13 1.88 4.78
C ALA A 304 -4.60 0.45 4.67
N ARG A 305 -4.98 -0.28 3.60
CA ARG A 305 -4.47 -1.63 3.29
C ARG A 305 -2.95 -1.65 3.16
N LYS A 306 -2.35 -0.74 2.39
CA LYS A 306 -0.88 -0.71 2.18
C LYS A 306 -0.12 -0.36 3.46
N ARG A 307 -0.60 0.62 4.23
CA ARG A 307 -0.01 0.95 5.54
C ARG A 307 -0.06 -0.23 6.49
N LEU A 308 -1.15 -0.99 6.47
CA LEU A 308 -1.30 -2.20 7.27
C LEU A 308 -0.33 -3.30 6.83
N GLN A 309 -0.18 -3.54 5.52
CA GLN A 309 0.70 -4.58 4.95
C GLN A 309 2.18 -4.32 5.22
N VAL A 310 2.59 -3.05 5.31
CA VAL A 310 3.97 -2.66 5.64
C VAL A 310 4.32 -2.94 7.11
N GLN A 311 3.33 -3.01 8.01
CA GLN A 311 3.58 -3.30 9.41
C GLN A 311 3.99 -4.75 9.64
N THR A 312 5.01 -4.96 10.47
CA THR A 312 5.42 -6.30 10.90
C THR A 312 4.43 -6.88 11.92
N LEU A 313 4.00 -8.14 11.74
CA LEU A 313 2.93 -8.73 12.56
C LEU A 313 3.29 -9.02 14.02
N LYS A 314 4.58 -9.19 14.37
CA LYS A 314 4.99 -9.49 15.76
C LYS A 314 5.28 -8.20 16.54
N PRO A 315 4.57 -7.89 17.63
CA PRO A 315 4.88 -6.72 18.46
C PRO A 315 6.23 -6.90 19.15
N ALA A 316 7.02 -5.84 19.24
CA ALA A 316 8.34 -5.86 19.91
C ALA A 316 8.26 -6.38 21.36
N ARG A 317 7.13 -6.13 22.05
CA ARG A 317 6.90 -6.53 23.45
C ARG A 317 6.73 -8.04 23.70
N LYS A 318 6.38 -8.85 22.70
CA LYS A 318 6.21 -10.31 22.86
C LYS A 318 7.44 -11.10 22.39
N ARG A 319 8.57 -10.43 22.13
CA ARG A 319 9.79 -11.06 21.62
C ARG A 319 10.66 -11.50 22.78
N LYS A 320 11.27 -12.68 22.66
CA LYS A 320 12.25 -13.16 23.63
C LYS A 320 13.52 -12.31 23.49
N ALA A 321 14.11 -11.88 24.60
CA ALA A 321 15.39 -11.18 24.62
C ALA A 321 16.44 -12.05 23.93
N GLY A 322 17.07 -11.56 22.87
CA GLY A 322 18.07 -12.28 22.06
C GLY A 322 17.69 -12.47 20.58
N ASP A 323 16.43 -12.23 20.19
CA ASP A 323 16.02 -12.29 18.79
C ASP A 323 16.49 -11.02 18.05
N ALA A 324 17.52 -11.14 17.21
CA ALA A 324 18.11 -10.01 16.50
C ALA A 324 17.07 -9.39 15.54
N ILE A 325 16.57 -8.20 15.89
CA ILE A 325 15.60 -7.48 15.07
C ILE A 325 16.34 -6.75 13.96
N ILE A 326 16.14 -7.17 12.71
CA ILE A 326 16.36 -6.28 11.57
C ILE A 326 15.04 -5.51 11.38
N PRO A 327 14.92 -4.25 11.86
CA PRO A 327 13.73 -3.45 11.62
C PRO A 327 13.52 -3.35 10.10
N PHE A 328 12.26 -3.38 9.66
CA PHE A 328 11.97 -3.15 8.24
C PHE A 328 12.32 -1.70 7.91
N ALA A 329 13.47 -1.50 7.28
CA ALA A 329 13.91 -0.19 6.82
C ALA A 329 13.18 0.14 5.52
N GLY A 330 12.16 1.00 5.64
CA GLY A 330 11.46 1.56 4.50
C GLY A 330 12.34 2.54 3.70
N CYS A 331 12.06 2.68 2.40
CA CYS A 331 12.58 3.78 1.58
C CYS A 331 12.16 5.15 2.12
N VAL A 332 11.04 5.18 2.84
CA VAL A 332 10.34 6.39 3.25
C VAL A 332 10.07 6.34 4.75
N ALA A 333 9.96 7.52 5.37
CA ALA A 333 9.57 7.63 6.77
C ALA A 333 8.23 6.92 7.03
N MET A 334 8.26 5.95 7.95
CA MET A 334 7.11 5.17 8.38
C MET A 334 6.87 5.43 9.86
N ASN A 335 5.60 5.44 10.29
CA ASN A 335 5.27 5.51 11.71
C ASN A 335 5.58 4.16 12.38
N ASN A 336 6.81 4.02 12.89
CA ASN A 336 7.27 2.81 13.58
C ASN A 336 6.84 2.77 15.06
N VAL A 337 6.25 3.85 15.59
CA VAL A 337 5.94 4.00 17.02
C VAL A 337 4.60 3.34 17.38
N ARG A 338 3.58 3.46 16.52
CA ARG A 338 2.23 2.93 16.80
C ARG A 338 1.75 1.96 15.72
N ARG A 339 1.35 0.77 16.16
CA ARG A 339 0.74 -0.25 15.30
C ARG A 339 -0.72 0.09 15.03
N TYR A 340 -1.18 -0.20 13.82
CA TYR A 340 -2.59 -0.10 13.46
C TYR A 340 -3.29 -1.43 13.77
N GLU A 341 -4.46 -1.35 14.36
CA GLU A 341 -5.23 -2.55 14.72
C GLU A 341 -6.20 -2.95 13.61
N SER A 342 -6.83 -1.97 12.96
CA SER A 342 -7.80 -2.19 11.90
C SER A 342 -7.61 -1.18 10.76
N MET A 343 -8.20 -1.47 9.60
CA MET A 343 -8.20 -0.56 8.46
C MET A 343 -8.82 0.81 8.80
N PHE A 344 -9.89 0.82 9.58
CA PHE A 344 -10.55 2.06 10.00
C PHE A 344 -9.74 2.85 11.03
N ASP A 345 -9.01 2.16 11.92
CA ASP A 345 -8.06 2.80 12.84
C ASP A 345 -6.91 3.48 12.05
N VAL A 346 -6.42 2.88 10.96
CA VAL A 346 -5.47 3.55 10.05
C VAL A 346 -6.07 4.84 9.51
N ILE A 347 -7.28 4.79 8.96
CA ILE A 347 -7.95 5.95 8.35
C ILE A 347 -8.14 7.07 9.36
N GLN A 348 -8.68 6.74 10.53
CA GLN A 348 -8.90 7.71 11.60
C GLN A 348 -7.59 8.36 12.04
N ARG A 349 -6.53 7.56 12.21
CA ARG A 349 -5.22 8.09 12.62
C ARG A 349 -4.56 8.91 11.53
N VAL A 350 -4.66 8.53 10.26
CA VAL A 350 -4.18 9.37 9.14
C VAL A 350 -4.85 10.74 9.22
N ILE A 351 -6.18 10.76 9.37
CA ILE A 351 -6.94 12.01 9.44
C ILE A 351 -6.52 12.84 10.65
N VAL A 352 -6.26 12.24 11.81
CA VAL A 352 -5.94 12.99 13.05
C VAL A 352 -4.46 13.39 13.11
N GLU A 353 -3.54 12.48 12.80
CA GLU A 353 -2.10 12.67 12.93
C GLU A 353 -1.53 13.53 11.78
N GLU A 354 -2.05 13.37 10.55
CA GLU A 354 -1.54 14.12 9.39
C GLU A 354 -2.27 15.45 9.14
N ALA A 355 -3.46 15.64 9.74
CA ALA A 355 -4.18 16.92 9.72
C ALA A 355 -3.36 18.08 10.29
N VAL A 356 -2.51 17.79 11.28
CA VAL A 356 -1.71 18.79 11.97
C VAL A 356 -0.67 19.42 11.03
N VAL A 357 -0.21 18.67 10.02
CA VAL A 357 0.85 19.12 9.09
C VAL A 357 0.31 20.10 8.06
N ALA A 358 -0.87 19.84 7.51
CA ALA A 358 -1.43 20.62 6.40
C ALA A 358 -1.91 22.02 6.81
N GLY A 359 -2.05 22.30 8.12
CA GLY A 359 -2.41 23.62 8.65
C GLY A 359 -1.24 24.60 8.80
N GLY A 360 -0.01 24.18 8.50
CA GLY A 360 1.21 24.97 8.73
C GLY A 360 1.51 26.00 7.64
N GLY A 361 0.77 27.12 7.63
CA GLY A 361 1.43 28.40 7.38
C GLY A 361 2.40 28.67 8.53
N PRO A 362 3.51 29.43 8.32
CA PRO A 362 4.40 29.78 9.41
C PRO A 362 3.59 30.58 10.44
N ILE A 363 3.26 29.95 11.56
CA ILE A 363 2.80 30.68 12.73
C ILE A 363 4.06 31.35 13.24
N GLU A 364 4.27 32.61 12.82
CA GLU A 364 5.19 33.49 13.51
C GLU A 364 4.88 33.38 15.01
N ALA A 365 5.88 32.92 15.75
CA ALA A 365 5.84 32.89 17.19
C ALA A 365 5.57 34.32 17.67
N ALA A 366 4.31 34.61 17.98
CA ALA A 366 3.93 35.79 18.72
C ALA A 366 4.68 35.70 20.06
N GLY A 367 5.72 36.52 20.20
CA GLY A 367 6.58 36.61 21.37
C GLY A 367 5.74 36.76 22.63
N GLY A 368 5.58 35.64 23.34
CA GLY A 368 5.10 35.60 24.70
C GLY A 368 6.24 36.01 25.61
N SER A 369 6.27 37.29 25.95
CA SER A 369 7.07 37.88 27.02
C SER A 369 7.23 36.94 28.21
N ASP A 370 8.48 36.63 28.53
CA ASP A 370 8.93 36.01 29.76
C ASP A 370 8.29 36.68 30.98
N LYS A 371 7.67 35.86 31.83
CA LYS A 371 7.66 36.09 33.28
C LYS A 371 8.12 34.81 33.94
N SER A 372 9.40 34.79 34.27
CA SER A 372 10.00 33.78 35.13
C SER A 372 9.28 33.81 36.49
N LYS A 373 8.78 32.64 36.90
CA LYS A 373 8.53 32.34 38.30
C LYS A 373 9.53 31.26 38.69
N THR A 374 10.55 31.72 39.39
CA THR A 374 11.56 30.95 40.12
C THR A 374 10.84 30.00 41.08
N ALA A 375 10.80 28.71 40.75
CA ALA A 375 10.45 27.66 41.70
C ALA A 375 11.77 27.12 42.26
N THR A 376 12.13 27.62 43.43
CA THR A 376 13.23 27.11 44.25
C THR A 376 12.94 25.67 44.68
N SER A 377 13.94 24.83 44.46
CA SER A 377 14.11 23.49 45.01
C SER A 377 13.90 23.42 46.53
N SER A 378 13.22 22.39 47.01
CA SER A 378 13.55 21.78 48.30
C SER A 378 13.31 20.27 48.23
N VAL A 379 14.41 19.56 47.98
CA VAL A 379 14.65 18.19 48.44
C VAL A 379 14.50 18.20 49.97
N GLY A 380 13.62 17.38 50.51
CA GLY A 380 13.42 17.21 51.94
C GLY A 380 13.37 15.71 52.27
N GLY A 381 14.51 15.20 52.72
CA GLY A 381 14.62 14.00 53.53
C GLY A 381 15.05 14.36 54.95
N TYR A 382 14.94 13.35 55.83
CA TYR A 382 15.32 13.24 57.25
C TYR A 382 14.21 13.43 58.29
N ASP A 383 13.84 12.29 58.91
CA ASP A 383 14.16 11.87 60.28
C ASP A 383 14.01 12.86 61.46
N ASP A 384 13.47 12.26 62.53
CA ASP A 384 13.75 12.48 63.95
C ASP A 384 13.37 13.81 64.62
N GLU A 385 12.16 13.75 65.18
CA GLU A 385 11.75 14.17 66.51
C GLU A 385 12.90 14.33 67.55
N MET A 386 13.36 15.57 67.79
CA MET A 386 13.86 16.00 69.11
C MET A 386 13.95 17.53 69.23
N ASP A 387 13.59 18.01 70.42
CA ASP A 387 13.90 19.29 71.06
C ASP A 387 13.29 20.57 70.45
N ALA A 388 12.24 21.15 71.03
CA ALA A 388 12.14 21.84 72.32
C ALA A 388 12.78 23.25 72.35
N TYR A 389 11.97 24.15 72.90
CA TYR A 389 12.29 25.45 73.51
C TYR A 389 12.38 26.72 72.64
N LEU A 390 11.36 27.55 72.89
CA LEU A 390 11.43 28.97 73.28
C LEU A 390 11.45 30.06 72.20
N SER A 391 10.37 30.85 72.31
CA SER A 391 10.39 32.32 72.33
C SER A 391 10.65 33.00 70.99
N ALA A 392 10.16 34.19 70.71
CA ALA A 392 9.14 35.07 71.23
C ALA A 392 8.89 36.05 70.06
N GLY A 393 7.74 36.72 70.07
CA GLY A 393 7.30 37.57 68.99
C GLY A 393 8.30 38.67 68.59
N SER A 394 8.24 39.03 67.32
CA SER A 394 8.65 40.35 66.83
C SER A 394 7.87 40.67 65.56
N LEU A 395 6.74 41.37 65.76
CA LEU A 395 6.05 42.14 64.75
C LEU A 395 6.79 43.47 64.54
N SER A 396 7.34 43.69 63.34
CA SER A 396 7.60 45.01 62.72
C SER A 396 8.02 44.75 61.27
N ALA A 397 7.81 45.58 60.25
CA ALA A 397 6.92 46.69 59.97
C ALA A 397 7.21 47.07 58.49
N SER A 398 6.20 47.56 57.79
CA SER A 398 6.30 48.75 56.92
C SER A 398 6.91 48.68 55.50
N LYS A 399 6.16 49.34 54.59
CA LYS A 399 6.48 50.08 53.35
C LYS A 399 6.35 49.32 52.01
N LYS A 400 5.34 49.65 51.18
CA LYS A 400 5.23 50.81 50.22
C LYS A 400 6.16 50.59 49.00
N ASN A 401 5.73 50.61 47.74
CA ASN A 401 4.89 51.60 47.05
C ASN A 401 4.30 51.01 45.76
N ALA A 402 3.14 51.56 45.36
CA ALA A 402 2.52 51.37 44.06
C ALA A 402 3.04 52.40 43.05
N ASP A 403 3.43 51.92 41.87
CA ASP A 403 3.77 52.75 40.71
C ASP A 403 2.51 53.14 39.93
N TRP A 404 2.30 54.45 39.80
CA TRP A 404 1.17 55.11 39.13
C TRP A 404 1.56 55.72 37.76
N GLN A 405 2.62 55.22 37.12
CA GLN A 405 3.23 55.90 35.96
C GLN A 405 2.71 55.52 34.56
N ASP A 406 1.82 54.54 34.42
CA ASP A 406 1.40 54.07 33.07
C ASP A 406 0.17 54.76 32.46
N LEU A 407 -0.25 55.92 32.97
CA LEU A 407 -1.55 56.54 32.59
C LEU A 407 -1.50 57.59 31.47
N TYR A 408 -0.34 57.93 30.88
CA TYR A 408 -0.30 58.92 29.79
C TYR A 408 0.75 58.60 28.73
N SER A 409 0.41 57.72 27.78
CA SER A 409 1.11 57.66 26.50
C SER A 409 0.10 57.75 25.35
N PRO A 410 0.05 58.88 24.59
CA PRO A 410 -0.86 59.05 23.48
C PRO A 410 -0.18 58.56 22.20
N SER A 411 -0.38 57.29 21.86
CA SER A 411 0.00 56.74 20.55
C SER A 411 -1.22 56.08 19.92
N GLY A 412 -1.68 56.69 18.82
CA GLY A 412 -2.89 56.33 18.10
C GLY A 412 -2.82 54.93 17.50
N SER A 413 -3.36 53.95 18.24
CA SER A 413 -3.62 52.62 17.73
C SER A 413 -4.92 52.63 16.92
N LYS A 414 -4.79 52.59 15.58
CA LYS A 414 -5.89 52.30 14.67
C LYS A 414 -6.43 50.91 15.02
N ARG A 415 -7.55 50.87 15.74
CA ARG A 415 -8.29 49.64 16.03
C ARG A 415 -8.77 49.04 14.71
N ASN A 416 -8.05 48.02 14.23
CA ASN A 416 -8.57 47.07 13.25
C ASN A 416 -9.72 46.29 13.90
N LEU A 417 -10.94 46.83 13.81
CA LEU A 417 -12.20 46.22 14.24
C LEU A 417 -12.67 45.12 13.28
N ASN A 418 -11.74 44.27 12.83
CA ASN A 418 -12.07 43.08 12.05
C ASN A 418 -11.29 41.84 12.53
N ALA A 419 -11.03 41.77 13.83
CA ALA A 419 -10.64 40.53 14.50
C ALA A 419 -11.90 39.66 14.71
N GLY A 420 -12.46 39.17 13.61
CA GLY A 420 -13.43 38.08 13.64
C GLY A 420 -12.79 36.91 14.37
N ASN A 421 -13.41 36.49 15.47
CA ASN A 421 -12.93 35.47 16.41
C ASN A 421 -12.40 34.22 15.66
N PRO A 422 -11.07 34.00 15.55
CA PRO A 422 -10.49 32.91 14.75
C PRO A 422 -10.67 31.52 15.40
N LYS A 423 -11.29 31.46 16.58
CA LYS A 423 -11.38 30.22 17.37
C LYS A 423 -12.21 29.12 16.70
N ASN A 424 -13.19 29.47 15.84
CA ASN A 424 -14.07 28.47 15.22
C ASN A 424 -13.66 28.02 13.80
N GLN A 425 -12.73 28.71 13.12
CA GLN A 425 -12.21 28.25 11.82
C GLN A 425 -11.12 27.17 11.95
N SER A 426 -10.70 26.83 13.18
CA SER A 426 -9.53 25.96 13.41
C SER A 426 -9.81 24.46 13.35
N VAL A 427 -11.05 24.01 13.56
CA VAL A 427 -11.35 22.55 13.64
C VAL A 427 -11.58 21.98 12.24
N LEU A 428 -12.43 22.63 11.45
CA LEU A 428 -12.79 22.14 10.12
C LEU A 428 -11.60 22.19 9.14
N THR A 429 -10.74 23.22 9.24
CA THR A 429 -9.52 23.33 8.43
C THR A 429 -8.48 22.25 8.77
N LYS A 430 -8.36 21.86 10.05
CA LYS A 430 -7.52 20.72 10.46
C LYS A 430 -8.02 19.41 9.87
N TYR A 431 -9.31 19.10 10.03
CA TYR A 431 -9.88 17.88 9.46
C TYR A 431 -9.76 17.82 7.94
N TRP A 432 -9.92 18.95 7.26
CA TRP A 432 -9.73 19.04 5.81
C TRP A 432 -8.30 18.72 5.38
N GLY A 433 -7.31 19.16 6.15
CA GLY A 433 -5.90 18.83 5.95
C GLY A 433 -5.62 17.32 5.99
N GLY A 434 -6.16 16.64 7.01
CA GLY A 434 -6.01 15.19 7.16
C GLY A 434 -6.81 14.41 6.12
N LEU A 435 -7.99 14.92 5.74
CA LEU A 435 -8.76 14.35 4.63
C LEU A 435 -7.97 14.45 3.32
N ARG A 436 -7.32 15.59 3.04
CA ARG A 436 -6.50 15.75 1.83
C ARG A 436 -5.29 14.80 1.81
N SER A 437 -4.68 14.50 2.95
CA SER A 437 -3.54 13.56 3.01
C SER A 437 -3.96 12.14 2.65
N LEU A 438 -5.19 11.76 3.01
CA LEU A 438 -5.79 10.47 2.66
C LEU A 438 -6.01 10.28 1.14
N TYR A 439 -6.10 11.37 0.36
CA TYR A 439 -6.26 11.34 -1.10
C TYR A 439 -4.96 11.59 -1.89
N ARG A 440 -3.78 11.57 -1.27
CA ARG A 440 -2.52 11.91 -1.96
C ARG A 440 -2.19 10.99 -3.14
N GLY A 441 -2.55 9.71 -3.06
CA GLY A 441 -2.33 8.72 -4.12
C GLY A 441 -3.37 8.76 -5.24
N TYR A 442 -4.42 9.59 -5.12
CA TYR A 442 -5.56 9.60 -6.05
C TYR A 442 -5.13 9.77 -7.51
N TRP A 443 -4.31 10.80 -7.79
CA TRP A 443 -3.89 11.10 -9.16
C TRP A 443 -3.00 10.01 -9.76
N THR A 444 -2.11 9.43 -8.96
CA THR A 444 -1.25 8.35 -9.42
C THR A 444 -2.08 7.12 -9.80
N ARG A 445 -3.06 6.76 -8.96
CA ARG A 445 -3.97 5.64 -9.25
C ARG A 445 -4.88 5.89 -10.43
N TYR A 446 -5.44 7.09 -10.51
CA TYR A 446 -6.27 7.47 -11.64
C TYR A 446 -5.46 7.34 -12.94
N SER A 447 -4.19 7.78 -12.93
CA SER A 447 -3.30 7.61 -14.07
C SER A 447 -3.04 6.13 -14.40
N ILE A 448 -2.83 5.27 -13.40
CA ILE A 448 -2.68 3.82 -13.62
C ILE A 448 -3.94 3.25 -14.28
N ARG A 449 -5.12 3.57 -13.74
CA ARG A 449 -6.40 3.10 -14.28
C ARG A 449 -6.67 3.60 -15.70
N VAL A 450 -6.30 4.84 -16.01
CA VAL A 450 -6.42 5.38 -17.37
C VAL A 450 -5.47 4.66 -18.33
N VAL A 451 -4.26 4.33 -17.89
CA VAL A 451 -3.33 3.52 -18.69
C VAL A 451 -3.87 2.12 -18.91
N GLU A 452 -4.37 1.45 -17.86
CA GLU A 452 -5.03 0.13 -17.98
C GLU A 452 -6.18 0.19 -18.99
N PHE A 453 -7.08 1.18 -18.87
CA PHE A 453 -8.19 1.38 -19.79
C PHE A 453 -7.74 1.66 -21.24
N ALA A 454 -6.67 2.44 -21.43
CA ALA A 454 -6.13 2.71 -22.75
C ALA A 454 -5.53 1.44 -23.40
N PHE A 455 -4.88 0.58 -22.61
CA PHE A 455 -4.37 -0.70 -23.07
C PHE A 455 -5.49 -1.68 -23.44
N GLU A 456 -6.55 -1.76 -22.62
CA GLU A 456 -7.75 -2.54 -22.94
C GLU A 456 -8.37 -2.06 -24.26
N GLY A 457 -8.52 -0.75 -24.46
CA GLY A 457 -9.03 -0.19 -25.71
C GLY A 457 -8.13 -0.46 -26.94
N LEU A 458 -6.80 -0.47 -26.75
CA LEU A 458 -5.85 -0.83 -27.81
C LEU A 458 -5.94 -2.32 -28.17
N ARG A 459 -6.16 -3.19 -27.18
CA ARG A 459 -6.37 -4.62 -27.39
C ARG A 459 -7.64 -4.86 -28.20
N ASP A 460 -8.75 -4.28 -27.77
CA ASP A 460 -10.03 -4.44 -28.45
C ASP A 460 -9.99 -3.87 -29.87
N ALA A 461 -9.24 -2.78 -30.11
CA ALA A 461 -9.02 -2.26 -31.46
C ALA A 461 -8.15 -3.19 -32.33
N GLY A 462 -7.19 -3.89 -31.72
CA GLY A 462 -6.34 -4.86 -32.40
C GLY A 462 -7.12 -6.07 -32.92
N ASP A 463 -8.03 -6.61 -32.11
CA ASP A 463 -8.85 -7.76 -32.48
C ASP A 463 -9.79 -7.42 -33.65
N ASN A 464 -10.39 -6.23 -33.63
CA ASN A 464 -11.28 -5.76 -34.70
C ASN A 464 -10.54 -5.42 -36.01
N ALA A 465 -9.23 -5.15 -35.97
CA ALA A 465 -8.47 -4.78 -37.16
C ALA A 465 -8.17 -5.96 -38.09
N TRP A 466 -8.25 -7.20 -37.58
CA TRP A 466 -8.01 -8.42 -38.36
C TRP A 466 -9.26 -8.98 -39.06
N ASP A 467 -10.44 -8.46 -38.73
CA ASP A 467 -11.72 -8.84 -39.35
C ASP A 467 -12.06 -8.03 -40.62
N ILE A 468 -11.15 -7.14 -41.06
CA ILE A 468 -11.24 -6.34 -42.30
C ILE A 468 -10.24 -6.88 -43.32
#